data_AF-A0AAW4U513-F1
#
_entry.id   AF-A0AAW4U513-F1
#
_cell.length_a   1.000
_cell.length_b   1.000
_cell.length_c   1.000
_cell.angle_alpha   90.00
_cell.angle_beta   90.00
_cell.angle_gamma   90.00
#
_symmetry.space_group_name_H-M   'P 1'
#
loop_
_entity.id
_entity.type
_entity.pdbx_description
1 polymer ?
#
loop_
_entity_poly.entity_id
_entity_poly.type
_entity_poly.pdbx_seq_one_letter_code
_entity_poly.pdbx_strand_id
1 'polypeptide(L)'
;MDPDRKQQTNLNDEDDNFITEYKQEVIHKPWSKTLKLLVAITTLILAVVGTLASFKAASLGNQVVTTQNEAFNHWSNYQAKTIKKTTLETELYTIEIELAKLKDTDNALKTELLAKKAIYEQEIAQYKQEEITLTAKAQEAEQRHLLTKEISTNFGNALIFLQIGILLSSLTTLSKIKYYWYIGSISGIIGFSIFITSYYRNLTM
;
A
#
# COMPACT_ATOMS: atom_id res chain seq x y z
N MET A 1 50.29 37.17 -43.52
CA MET A 1 49.89 35.99 -42.74
C MET A 1 49.23 36.53 -41.48
N ASP A 2 47.92 36.33 -41.36
CA ASP A 2 47.07 36.95 -40.34
C ASP A 2 47.42 36.41 -38.93
N PRO A 3 47.91 37.26 -38.00
CA PRO A 3 48.35 36.83 -36.67
C PRO A 3 47.20 36.25 -35.82
N ASP A 4 45.96 36.68 -36.06
CA ASP A 4 44.78 36.22 -35.33
C ASP A 4 44.46 34.74 -35.64
N ARG A 5 44.77 34.28 -36.86
CA ARG A 5 44.58 32.88 -37.26
C ARG A 5 45.51 31.93 -36.50
N LYS A 6 46.72 32.37 -36.14
CA LYS A 6 47.70 31.56 -35.39
C LYS A 6 47.37 31.45 -33.90
N GLN A 7 46.73 32.49 -33.34
CA GLN A 7 46.23 32.45 -31.96
C GLN A 7 44.96 31.60 -31.86
N GLN A 8 44.03 31.73 -32.81
CA GLN A 8 42.82 30.91 -32.85
C GLN A 8 43.12 29.41 -33.05
N THR A 9 44.15 29.07 -33.84
CA THR A 9 44.57 27.66 -33.97
C THR A 9 45.18 27.12 -32.68
N ASN A 10 46.06 27.85 -32.00
CA ASN A 10 46.61 27.40 -30.70
C ASN A 10 45.53 27.23 -29.62
N LEU A 11 44.54 28.14 -29.55
CA LEU A 11 43.45 28.05 -28.58
C LEU A 11 42.57 26.81 -28.83
N ASN A 12 42.23 26.54 -30.09
CA ASN A 12 41.45 25.36 -30.45
C ASN A 12 42.23 24.06 -30.19
N ASP A 13 43.54 24.06 -30.45
CA ASP A 13 44.41 22.90 -30.24
C ASP A 13 44.60 22.58 -28.74
N GLU A 14 44.66 23.60 -27.87
CA GLU A 14 44.71 23.41 -26.41
C GLU A 14 43.38 22.89 -25.84
N ASP A 15 42.25 23.43 -26.29
CA ASP A 15 40.92 22.96 -25.88
C ASP A 15 40.66 21.52 -26.36
N ASP A 16 41.02 21.19 -27.60
CA ASP A 16 40.86 19.83 -28.14
C ASP A 16 41.76 18.82 -27.42
N ASN A 17 42.99 19.20 -27.08
CA ASN A 17 43.89 18.37 -26.27
C ASN A 17 43.37 18.18 -24.84
N PHE A 18 42.85 19.23 -24.21
CA PHE A 18 42.26 19.14 -22.86
C PHE A 18 41.01 18.25 -22.85
N ILE A 19 40.12 18.40 -23.84
CA ILE A 19 38.93 17.55 -23.99
C ILE A 19 39.33 16.10 -24.28
N THR A 20 40.39 15.88 -25.05
CA THR A 20 40.90 14.55 -25.37
C THR A 20 41.54 13.90 -24.15
N GLU A 21 42.38 14.62 -23.40
CA GLU A 21 43.02 14.16 -22.16
C GLU A 21 41.99 13.88 -21.07
N TYR A 22 41.02 14.76 -20.87
CA TYR A 22 39.90 14.55 -19.94
C TYR A 22 39.07 13.31 -20.34
N LYS A 23 38.76 13.14 -21.63
CA LYS A 23 38.10 11.93 -22.12
C LYS A 23 38.95 10.69 -21.88
N GLN A 24 40.26 10.74 -22.11
CA GLN A 24 41.16 9.62 -21.95
C GLN A 24 41.28 9.20 -20.47
N GLU A 25 41.36 10.16 -19.55
CA GLU A 25 41.45 9.92 -18.11
C GLU A 25 40.16 9.28 -17.54
N VAL A 26 38.99 9.72 -18.03
CA VAL A 26 37.68 9.17 -17.62
C VAL A 26 37.40 7.79 -18.25
N ILE A 27 37.85 7.55 -19.50
CA ILE A 27 37.56 6.31 -20.24
C ILE A 27 38.52 5.16 -19.89
N HIS A 28 39.80 5.45 -19.62
CA HIS A 28 40.86 4.44 -19.49
C HIS A 28 41.24 4.00 -18.08
N LYS A 29 40.55 4.44 -17.01
CA LYS A 29 40.86 3.90 -15.67
C LYS A 29 40.56 2.38 -15.63
N PRO A 30 41.57 1.50 -15.51
CA PRO A 30 41.35 0.07 -15.55
C PRO A 30 40.53 -0.34 -14.32
N TRP A 31 39.32 -0.80 -14.56
CA TRP A 31 38.42 -1.21 -13.48
C TRP A 31 38.98 -2.46 -12.79
N SER A 32 39.26 -2.38 -11.48
CA SER A 32 39.87 -3.48 -10.74
C SER A 32 38.96 -4.71 -10.77
N LYS A 33 39.52 -5.88 -11.14
CA LYS A 33 38.77 -7.15 -11.20
C LYS A 33 38.03 -7.45 -9.89
N THR A 34 38.62 -7.04 -8.77
CA THR A 34 38.06 -7.14 -7.41
C THR A 34 36.80 -6.31 -7.23
N LEU A 35 36.75 -5.09 -7.75
CA LEU A 35 35.56 -4.24 -7.64
C LEU A 35 34.43 -4.78 -8.53
N LYS A 36 34.75 -5.38 -9.68
CA LYS A 36 33.77 -6.10 -10.51
C LYS A 36 33.08 -7.21 -9.76
N LEU A 37 33.89 -8.04 -9.12
CA LEU A 37 33.41 -9.17 -8.38
C LEU A 37 32.57 -8.73 -7.16
N LEU A 38 33.02 -7.70 -6.44
CA LEU A 38 32.30 -7.14 -5.30
C LEU A 38 30.92 -6.59 -5.70
N VAL A 39 30.85 -5.74 -6.73
CA VAL A 39 29.59 -5.18 -7.24
C VAL A 39 28.64 -6.30 -7.70
N ALA A 40 29.16 -7.31 -8.42
CA ALA A 40 28.36 -8.45 -8.87
C ALA A 40 27.79 -9.25 -7.70
N ILE A 41 28.61 -9.58 -6.70
CA ILE A 41 28.17 -10.32 -5.50
C ILE A 41 27.14 -9.51 -4.71
N THR A 42 27.37 -8.21 -4.47
CA THR A 42 26.41 -7.37 -3.73
C THR A 42 25.08 -7.27 -4.47
N THR A 43 25.11 -7.13 -5.81
CA THR A 43 23.88 -7.11 -6.62
C THR A 43 23.13 -8.43 -6.53
N LEU A 44 23.84 -9.57 -6.59
CA LEU A 44 23.23 -10.88 -6.48
C LEU A 44 22.54 -11.08 -5.12
N ILE A 45 23.19 -10.69 -4.03
CA ILE A 45 22.61 -10.77 -2.68
C ILE A 45 21.37 -9.87 -2.58
N LEU A 46 21.46 -8.62 -3.03
CA LEU A 46 20.33 -7.69 -3.03
C LEU A 46 19.16 -8.21 -3.89
N ALA A 47 19.46 -8.85 -5.03
CA ALA A 47 18.45 -9.44 -5.90
C ALA A 47 17.71 -10.60 -5.21
N VAL A 48 18.43 -11.54 -4.58
CA VAL A 48 17.81 -12.66 -3.85
C VAL A 48 16.92 -12.15 -2.71
N VAL A 49 17.42 -11.21 -1.91
CA VAL A 49 16.64 -10.58 -0.83
C VAL A 49 15.44 -9.82 -1.40
N GLY A 50 15.62 -9.08 -2.50
CA GLY A 50 14.57 -8.36 -3.20
C GLY A 50 13.46 -9.28 -3.70
N THR A 51 13.79 -10.43 -4.28
CA THR A 51 12.81 -11.44 -4.70
C THR A 51 12.02 -12.00 -3.52
N LEU A 52 12.68 -12.32 -2.40
CA LEU A 52 12.00 -12.79 -1.19
C LEU A 52 11.09 -11.72 -0.59
N ALA A 53 11.55 -10.46 -0.56
CA ALA A 53 10.76 -9.32 -0.13
C ALA A 53 9.55 -9.09 -1.03
N SER A 54 9.72 -9.21 -2.35
CA SER A 54 8.63 -9.11 -3.33
C SER A 54 7.57 -10.19 -3.14
N PHE A 55 7.98 -11.44 -2.94
CA PHE A 55 7.03 -12.53 -2.69
C PHE A 55 6.22 -12.31 -1.39
N LYS A 56 6.89 -11.87 -0.31
CA LYS A 56 6.21 -11.53 0.95
C LYS A 56 5.30 -10.32 0.81
N ALA A 57 5.74 -9.25 0.15
CA ALA A 57 4.94 -8.06 -0.11
C ALA A 57 3.69 -8.40 -0.93
N ALA A 58 3.80 -9.29 -1.93
CA ALA A 58 2.66 -9.76 -2.71
C ALA A 58 1.67 -10.58 -1.86
N SER A 59 2.16 -11.51 -1.02
CA SER A 59 1.32 -12.30 -0.12
C SER A 59 0.57 -11.43 0.89
N LEU A 60 1.26 -10.47 1.53
CA LEU A 60 0.65 -9.54 2.47
C LEU A 60 -0.31 -8.59 1.76
N GLY A 61 0.02 -8.13 0.55
CA GLY A 61 -0.89 -7.34 -0.28
C GLY A 61 -2.22 -8.06 -0.53
N ASN A 62 -2.18 -9.36 -0.82
CA ASN A 62 -3.41 -10.16 -0.94
C ASN A 62 -4.19 -10.22 0.38
N GLN A 63 -3.51 -10.41 1.52
CA GLN A 63 -4.18 -10.41 2.83
C GLN A 63 -4.82 -9.05 3.17
N VAL A 64 -4.19 -7.94 2.80
CA VAL A 64 -4.77 -6.60 2.95
C VAL A 64 -6.07 -6.48 2.15
N VAL A 65 -6.09 -6.97 0.91
CA VAL A 65 -7.29 -6.96 0.07
C VAL A 65 -8.39 -7.86 0.66
N THR A 66 -8.04 -9.06 1.14
CA THR A 66 -9.01 -9.96 1.78
C THR A 66 -9.61 -9.34 3.03
N THR A 67 -8.79 -8.83 3.95
CA THR A 67 -9.27 -8.18 5.19
C THR A 67 -10.08 -6.91 4.89
N GLN A 68 -9.73 -6.17 3.84
CA GLN A 68 -10.51 -5.03 3.36
C GLN A 68 -11.90 -5.46 2.88
N ASN A 69 -11.97 -6.54 2.09
CA ASN A 69 -13.22 -7.09 1.60
C ASN A 69 -14.09 -7.62 2.75
N GLU A 70 -13.49 -8.25 3.77
CA GLU A 70 -14.22 -8.67 4.98
C GLU A 70 -14.83 -7.47 5.72
N ALA A 71 -14.05 -6.42 5.98
CA ALA A 71 -14.55 -5.20 6.61
C ALA A 71 -15.68 -4.56 5.78
N PHE A 72 -15.50 -4.49 4.46
CA PHE A 72 -16.54 -4.00 3.54
C PHE A 72 -17.81 -4.85 3.60
N ASN A 73 -17.69 -6.18 3.60
CA ASN A 73 -18.83 -7.09 3.71
C ASN A 73 -19.58 -6.91 5.03
N HIS A 74 -18.87 -6.68 6.14
CA HIS A 74 -19.51 -6.37 7.42
C HIS A 74 -20.27 -5.04 7.39
N TRP A 75 -19.68 -3.98 6.83
CA TRP A 75 -20.34 -2.69 6.65
C TRP A 75 -21.52 -2.76 5.68
N SER A 76 -21.42 -3.56 4.62
CA SER A 76 -22.51 -3.81 3.66
C SER A 76 -23.67 -4.54 4.33
N ASN A 77 -23.39 -5.57 5.13
CA ASN A 77 -24.41 -6.30 5.90
C ASN A 77 -25.10 -5.39 6.92
N TYR A 78 -24.34 -4.55 7.64
CA TYR A 78 -24.90 -3.54 8.53
C TYR A 78 -25.85 -2.61 7.78
N GLN A 79 -25.39 -2.00 6.68
CA GLN A 79 -26.20 -1.09 5.86
C GLN A 79 -27.48 -1.76 5.34
N ALA A 80 -27.41 -3.00 4.86
CA ALA A 80 -28.58 -3.73 4.38
C ALA A 80 -29.62 -3.95 5.49
N LYS A 81 -29.17 -4.27 6.72
CA LYS A 81 -30.08 -4.41 7.88
C LYS A 81 -30.64 -3.07 8.33
N THR A 82 -29.84 -2.01 8.35
CA THR A 82 -30.31 -0.66 8.67
C THR A 82 -31.40 -0.21 7.70
N ILE A 83 -31.24 -0.44 6.39
CA ILE A 83 -32.28 -0.13 5.40
C ILE A 83 -33.56 -0.88 5.70
N LYS A 84 -33.49 -2.21 5.94
CA LYS A 84 -34.68 -3.01 6.30
C LYS A 84 -35.37 -2.49 7.55
N LYS A 85 -34.60 -2.17 8.59
CA LYS A 85 -35.13 -1.58 9.83
C LYS A 85 -35.82 -0.25 9.55
N THR A 86 -35.20 0.66 8.80
CA THR A 86 -35.79 1.96 8.46
C THR A 86 -37.05 1.81 7.60
N THR A 87 -37.12 0.82 6.71
CA THR A 87 -38.35 0.47 5.98
C THR A 87 -39.45 0.04 6.95
N LEU A 88 -39.17 -0.87 7.89
CA LEU A 88 -40.14 -1.30 8.91
C LEU A 88 -40.58 -0.14 9.82
N GLU A 89 -39.68 0.75 10.21
CA GLU A 89 -39.99 1.96 10.98
C GLU A 89 -40.93 2.90 10.20
N THR A 90 -40.75 3.01 8.87
CA THR A 90 -41.63 3.81 8.00
C THR A 90 -43.01 3.18 7.84
N GLU A 91 -43.08 1.85 7.71
CA GLU A 91 -44.35 1.11 7.68
C GLU A 91 -45.09 1.23 9.02
N LEU A 92 -44.38 1.09 10.14
CA LEU A 92 -44.91 1.28 11.48
C LEU A 92 -45.52 2.68 11.64
N TYR A 93 -44.81 3.73 11.22
CA TYR A 93 -45.31 5.09 11.26
C TYR A 93 -46.59 5.27 10.43
N THR A 94 -46.69 4.57 9.30
CA THR A 94 -47.89 4.59 8.45
C THR A 94 -49.06 3.89 9.15
N ILE A 95 -48.84 2.73 9.78
CA ILE A 95 -49.82 2.02 10.59
C ILE A 95 -50.31 2.90 11.75
N GLU A 96 -49.43 3.65 12.41
CA GLU A 96 -49.79 4.57 13.49
C GLU A 96 -50.68 5.72 13.00
N ILE A 97 -50.39 6.28 11.82
CA ILE A 97 -51.24 7.30 11.18
C ILE A 97 -52.60 6.71 10.82
N GLU A 98 -52.66 5.49 10.29
CA GLU A 98 -53.92 4.82 9.95
C GLU A 98 -54.76 4.53 11.20
N LEU A 99 -54.14 4.03 12.26
CA LEU A 99 -54.77 3.85 13.58
C LEU A 99 -55.33 5.16 14.15
N ALA A 100 -54.62 6.28 13.97
CA ALA A 100 -55.09 7.59 14.43
C ALA A 100 -56.28 8.15 13.61
N LYS A 101 -56.46 7.69 12.36
CA LYS A 101 -57.56 8.10 11.47
C LYS A 101 -58.82 7.23 11.61
N LEU A 102 -58.71 6.04 12.19
CA LEU A 102 -59.81 5.09 12.36
C LEU A 102 -60.83 5.58 13.39
N LYS A 103 -62.12 5.39 13.10
CA LYS A 103 -63.22 5.67 14.03
C LYS A 103 -63.47 4.43 14.91
N ASP A 104 -64.04 4.62 16.10
CA ASP A 104 -64.21 3.56 17.11
C ASP A 104 -65.13 2.39 16.68
N THR A 105 -65.82 2.52 15.55
CA THR A 105 -66.70 1.50 14.97
C THR A 105 -65.94 0.40 14.22
N ASP A 106 -64.66 0.59 13.88
CA ASP A 106 -63.86 -0.32 13.04
C ASP A 106 -63.00 -1.30 13.86
N ASN A 107 -63.63 -2.04 14.79
CA ASN A 107 -62.94 -2.90 15.76
C ASN A 107 -62.07 -4.02 15.14
N ALA A 108 -62.50 -4.61 14.01
CA ALA A 108 -61.75 -5.68 13.36
C ALA A 108 -60.44 -5.18 12.72
N LEU A 109 -60.51 -4.04 12.01
CA LEU A 109 -59.36 -3.44 11.32
C LEU A 109 -58.33 -2.88 12.32
N LYS A 110 -58.81 -2.27 13.41
CA LYS A 110 -57.99 -1.79 14.53
C LYS A 110 -57.21 -2.93 15.20
N THR A 111 -57.83 -4.09 15.36
CA THR A 111 -57.17 -5.27 15.97
C THR A 111 -56.07 -5.84 15.07
N GLU A 112 -56.29 -5.91 13.75
CA GLU A 112 -55.28 -6.38 12.80
C GLU A 112 -54.06 -5.43 12.76
N LEU A 113 -54.29 -4.12 12.70
CA LEU A 113 -53.23 -3.11 12.69
C LEU A 113 -52.41 -3.10 13.99
N LEU A 114 -53.06 -3.28 15.14
CA LEU A 114 -52.36 -3.42 16.43
C LEU A 114 -51.51 -4.69 16.51
N ALA A 115 -51.99 -5.80 15.94
CA ALA A 115 -51.21 -7.03 15.85
C ALA A 115 -49.97 -6.86 14.96
N LYS A 116 -50.12 -6.23 13.78
CA LYS A 116 -48.99 -5.90 12.89
C LYS A 116 -48.00 -4.95 13.56
N LYS A 117 -48.50 -3.93 14.26
CA LYS A 117 -47.68 -2.98 15.03
C LYS A 117 -46.77 -3.71 16.02
N ALA A 118 -47.33 -4.61 16.83
CA ALA A 118 -46.55 -5.36 17.82
C ALA A 118 -45.46 -6.26 17.20
N ILE A 119 -45.76 -6.91 16.07
CA ILE A 119 -44.79 -7.73 15.33
C ILE A 119 -43.63 -6.85 14.83
N TYR A 120 -43.94 -5.71 14.21
CA TYR A 120 -42.92 -4.81 13.65
C TYR A 120 -42.07 -4.16 14.74
N GLU A 121 -42.66 -3.75 15.87
CA GLU A 121 -41.91 -3.25 17.03
C GLU A 121 -40.92 -4.30 17.56
N GLN A 122 -41.34 -5.57 17.63
CA GLN A 122 -40.48 -6.67 18.05
C GLN A 122 -39.33 -6.88 17.06
N GLU A 123 -39.60 -6.86 15.75
CA GLU A 123 -38.59 -7.07 14.71
C GLU A 123 -37.57 -5.92 14.67
N ILE A 124 -38.03 -4.67 14.80
CA ILE A 124 -37.17 -3.48 14.92
C ILE A 124 -36.26 -3.57 16.15
N ALA A 125 -36.80 -4.01 17.30
CA ALA A 125 -36.00 -4.19 18.52
C ALA A 125 -34.90 -5.25 18.33
N GLN A 126 -35.21 -6.35 17.65
CA GLN A 126 -34.20 -7.36 17.29
C GLN A 126 -33.12 -6.79 16.37
N TYR A 127 -33.50 -6.07 15.31
CA TYR A 127 -32.53 -5.46 14.40
C TYR A 127 -31.62 -4.43 15.11
N LYS A 128 -32.15 -3.64 16.05
CA LYS A 128 -31.33 -2.72 16.86
C LYS A 128 -30.28 -3.46 17.68
N GLN A 129 -30.64 -4.59 18.28
CA GLN A 129 -29.70 -5.40 19.05
C GLN A 129 -28.62 -6.02 18.14
N GLU A 130 -29.02 -6.50 16.97
CA GLU A 130 -28.10 -7.05 15.97
C GLU A 130 -27.15 -5.99 15.40
N GLU A 131 -27.61 -4.76 15.17
CA GLU A 131 -26.79 -3.64 14.68
C GLU A 131 -25.58 -3.37 15.58
N ILE A 132 -25.75 -3.43 16.90
CA ILE A 132 -24.65 -3.24 17.87
C ILE A 132 -23.58 -4.31 17.64
N THR A 133 -23.99 -5.58 17.50
CA THR A 133 -23.05 -6.69 17.29
C THR A 133 -22.37 -6.62 15.92
N LEU A 134 -23.09 -6.19 14.89
CA LEU A 134 -22.55 -6.05 13.53
C LEU A 134 -21.55 -4.89 13.43
N THR A 135 -21.85 -3.77 14.10
CA THR A 135 -20.95 -2.61 14.16
C THR A 135 -19.66 -2.98 14.88
N ALA A 136 -19.75 -3.68 16.02
CA ALA A 136 -18.57 -4.16 16.74
C ALA A 136 -17.70 -5.09 15.87
N LYS A 137 -18.31 -6.03 15.16
CA LYS A 137 -17.60 -6.93 14.22
C LYS A 137 -16.96 -6.19 13.05
N ALA A 138 -17.66 -5.20 12.50
CA ALA A 138 -17.13 -4.37 11.41
C ALA A 138 -15.90 -3.57 11.86
N GLN A 139 -15.97 -2.96 13.05
CA GLN A 139 -14.86 -2.22 13.65
C GLN A 139 -13.67 -3.12 13.95
N GLU A 140 -13.90 -4.32 14.48
CA GLU A 140 -12.83 -5.29 14.75
C GLU A 140 -12.13 -5.73 13.44
N ALA A 141 -12.91 -5.99 12.39
CA ALA A 141 -12.37 -6.32 11.07
C ALA A 141 -11.55 -5.16 10.47
N GLU A 142 -12.00 -3.92 10.67
CA GLU A 142 -11.28 -2.73 10.24
C GLU A 142 -9.95 -2.54 10.98
N GLN A 143 -9.92 -2.78 12.30
CA GLN A 143 -8.67 -2.75 13.07
C GLN A 143 -7.68 -3.81 12.56
N ARG A 144 -8.14 -5.04 12.30
CA ARG A 144 -7.30 -6.09 11.69
C ARG A 144 -6.77 -5.69 10.31
N HIS A 145 -7.61 -5.06 9.49
CA HIS A 145 -7.20 -4.55 8.19
C HIS A 145 -6.10 -3.48 8.32
N LEU A 146 -6.25 -2.51 9.22
CA LEU A 146 -5.26 -1.44 9.44
C LEU A 146 -3.89 -2.01 9.84
N LEU A 147 -3.86 -2.97 10.76
CA LEU A 147 -2.63 -3.65 11.18
C LEU A 147 -1.96 -4.37 9.99
N THR A 148 -2.73 -5.14 9.23
CA THR A 148 -2.23 -5.88 8.07
C THR A 148 -1.69 -4.93 6.98
N LYS A 149 -2.40 -3.82 6.75
CA LYS A 149 -2.02 -2.77 5.79
C LYS A 149 -0.71 -2.10 6.16
N GLU A 150 -0.52 -1.78 7.43
CA GLU A 150 0.71 -1.16 7.90
C GLU A 150 1.93 -2.08 7.68
N ILE A 151 1.79 -3.37 8.01
CA ILE A 151 2.82 -4.37 7.77
C ILE A 151 3.12 -4.48 6.27
N SER A 152 2.09 -4.64 5.44
CA SER A 152 2.24 -4.72 3.98
C SER A 152 2.96 -3.50 3.40
N THR A 153 2.65 -2.29 3.90
CA THR A 153 3.29 -1.04 3.45
C THR A 153 4.79 -1.02 3.77
N ASN A 154 5.18 -1.49 4.96
CA ASN A 154 6.59 -1.54 5.35
C ASN A 154 7.41 -2.53 4.49
N PHE A 155 6.82 -3.67 4.11
CA PHE A 155 7.46 -4.59 3.15
C PHE A 155 7.59 -3.97 1.75
N GLY A 156 6.58 -3.22 1.30
CA GLY A 156 6.65 -2.47 0.04
C GLY A 156 7.78 -1.43 0.04
N ASN A 157 7.92 -0.66 1.12
CA ASN A 157 9.00 0.31 1.28
C ASN A 157 10.38 -0.37 1.27
N ALA A 158 10.54 -1.49 1.98
CA ALA A 158 11.78 -2.26 1.97
C ALA A 158 12.18 -2.71 0.55
N LEU A 159 11.20 -3.19 -0.22
CA LEU A 159 11.41 -3.60 -1.61
C LEU A 159 11.89 -2.44 -2.50
N ILE A 160 11.31 -1.24 -2.34
CA ILE A 160 11.72 -0.05 -3.09
C ILE A 160 13.20 0.28 -2.82
N PHE A 161 13.62 0.28 -1.56
CA PHE A 161 15.03 0.55 -1.20
C PHE A 161 15.99 -0.51 -1.74
N LEU A 162 15.61 -1.79 -1.70
CA LEU A 162 16.40 -2.88 -2.29
C LEU A 162 16.53 -2.70 -3.81
N GLN A 163 15.46 -2.31 -4.49
CA GLN A 163 15.47 -2.06 -5.93
C GLN A 163 16.36 -0.88 -6.32
N ILE A 164 16.34 0.21 -5.54
CA ILE A 164 17.25 1.35 -5.73
C ILE A 164 18.71 0.89 -5.59
N GLY A 165 19.02 0.04 -4.61
CA GLY A 165 20.35 -0.55 -4.44
C GLY A 165 20.81 -1.35 -5.66
N ILE A 166 19.94 -2.18 -6.22
CA ILE A 166 20.22 -2.96 -7.44
C ILE A 166 20.48 -2.03 -8.65
N LEU A 167 19.65 -1.00 -8.83
CA LEU A 167 19.79 -0.04 -9.92
C LEU A 167 21.11 0.74 -9.85
N LEU A 168 21.49 1.21 -8.65
CA LEU A 168 22.76 1.91 -8.43
C LEU A 168 23.97 1.00 -8.61
N SER A 169 23.85 -0.28 -8.23
CA SER A 169 24.88 -1.29 -8.45
C SER A 169 25.08 -1.58 -9.95
N SER A 170 24.00 -1.67 -10.71
CA SER A 170 24.04 -1.77 -12.18
C SER A 170 24.68 -0.52 -12.82
N LEU A 171 24.28 0.67 -12.37
CA LEU A 171 24.86 1.94 -12.84
C LEU A 171 26.36 2.03 -12.56
N THR A 172 26.82 1.49 -11.43
CA THR A 172 28.26 1.44 -11.12
C THR A 172 29.05 0.62 -12.15
N THR A 173 28.46 -0.48 -12.62
CA THR A 173 29.08 -1.35 -13.63
C THR A 173 29.22 -0.62 -14.97
N LEU A 174 28.22 0.20 -15.32
CA LEU A 174 28.21 0.98 -16.57
C LEU A 174 29.12 2.21 -16.50
N SER A 175 28.99 3.02 -15.44
CA SER A 175 29.72 4.28 -15.28
C SER A 175 31.14 4.12 -14.75
N LYS A 176 31.52 2.92 -14.26
CA LYS A 176 32.84 2.63 -13.64
C LYS A 176 33.20 3.54 -12.44
N ILE A 177 32.22 4.26 -11.87
CA ILE A 177 32.40 5.18 -10.75
C ILE A 177 32.07 4.48 -9.43
N LYS A 178 33.03 4.43 -8.50
CA LYS A 178 32.90 3.70 -7.21
C LYS A 178 31.86 4.30 -6.26
N TYR A 179 31.56 5.59 -6.38
CA TYR A 179 30.62 6.30 -5.49
C TYR A 179 29.20 5.74 -5.58
N TYR A 180 28.75 5.36 -6.78
CA TYR A 180 27.42 4.77 -6.96
C TYR A 180 27.25 3.45 -6.20
N TRP A 181 28.32 2.66 -6.04
CA TRP A 181 28.28 1.42 -5.28
C TRP A 181 28.19 1.65 -3.77
N TYR A 182 28.82 2.69 -3.24
CA TYR A 182 28.67 3.06 -1.83
C TYR A 182 27.24 3.49 -1.51
N ILE A 183 26.67 4.37 -2.34
CA ILE A 183 25.29 4.84 -2.16
C ILE A 183 24.30 3.68 -2.31
N GLY A 184 24.50 2.81 -3.31
CA GLY A 184 23.69 1.61 -3.51
C GLY A 184 23.79 0.61 -2.35
N SER A 185 24.99 0.40 -1.80
CA SER A 185 25.20 -0.48 -0.65
C SER A 185 24.53 0.05 0.62
N ILE A 186 24.63 1.36 0.89
CA ILE A 186 23.94 1.99 2.03
C ILE A 186 22.43 1.85 1.88
N SER A 187 21.89 2.15 0.69
CA SER A 187 20.47 1.99 0.41
C SER A 187 19.99 0.54 0.58
N GLY A 188 20.79 -0.43 0.12
CA GLY A 188 20.51 -1.84 0.30
C GLY A 188 20.51 -2.29 1.77
N ILE A 189 21.45 -1.79 2.58
CA ILE A 189 21.51 -2.06 4.03
C ILE A 189 20.27 -1.48 4.74
N ILE A 190 19.85 -0.27 4.38
CA ILE A 190 18.62 0.33 4.91
C ILE A 190 17.41 -0.54 4.54
N GLY A 191 17.28 -0.94 3.27
CA GLY A 191 16.20 -1.83 2.82
C GLY A 191 16.18 -3.17 3.55
N PHE A 192 17.36 -3.79 3.74
CA PHE A 192 17.50 -5.03 4.49
C PHE A 192 17.11 -4.89 5.97
N SER A 193 17.46 -3.77 6.60
CA SER A 193 17.14 -3.49 8.00
C SER A 193 15.62 -3.32 8.19
N ILE A 194 14.96 -2.60 7.27
CA ILE A 194 13.50 -2.46 7.27
C ILE A 194 12.83 -3.82 7.03
N PHE A 195 13.37 -4.63 6.12
CA PHE A 195 12.86 -5.98 5.85
C PHE A 195 12.94 -6.88 7.09
N ILE A 196 14.08 -6.92 7.78
CA ILE A 196 14.26 -7.69 9.01
C ILE A 196 13.31 -7.21 10.10
N THR A 197 13.21 -5.90 10.33
CA THR A 197 12.34 -5.33 11.35
C THR A 197 10.87 -5.68 11.09
N SER A 198 10.45 -5.58 9.83
CA SER A 198 9.10 -5.95 9.40
C SER A 198 8.83 -7.44 9.51
N TYR A 199 9.84 -8.28 9.24
CA TYR A 199 9.76 -9.73 9.40
C TYR A 199 9.57 -10.14 10.86
N TYR A 200 10.34 -9.55 11.78
CA TYR A 200 10.17 -9.81 13.22
C TYR A 200 8.81 -9.33 13.71
N ARG A 201 8.35 -8.13 13.32
CA ARG A 201 7.03 -7.62 13.71
C ARG A 201 5.88 -8.52 13.24
N ASN A 202 6.02 -9.11 12.04
CA ASN A 202 5.05 -10.06 11.51
C ASN A 202 5.07 -11.44 12.21
N LEU A 203 6.14 -11.79 12.93
CA LEU A 203 6.26 -13.06 13.66
C LEU A 203 5.73 -12.96 15.10
N THR A 204 5.78 -11.76 15.70
CA THR A 204 5.39 -11.52 17.10
C THR A 204 3.89 -11.26 17.27
N MET A 205 3.14 -11.04 16.18
CA MET A 205 1.66 -10.94 16.17
C MET A 205 1.03 -12.27 15.81
#